data_AF-A0A4Q7DH80-F1
#
_entry.id   AF-A0A4Q7DH80-F1
#
_cell.length_a   1.000
_cell.length_b   1.000
_cell.length_c   1.000
_cell.angle_alpha   90.00
_cell.angle_beta   90.00
_cell.angle_gamma   90.00
#
_symmetry.space_group_name_H-M   'P 1'
#
loop_
_entity.id
_entity.type
_entity.pdbx_description
1 polymer ?
#
loop_
_entity_poly.entity_id
_entity_poly.type
_entity_poly.pdbx_seq_one_letter_code
_entity_poly.pdbx_strand_id
1 'polypeptide(L)' 'MRGFQHIRINHKKIFANGKVHINGIENFWSFAKRRLKLYHGGFKVNFYFFLKEMEYRFNNREDDKAVEKLYRLISSRST' A
#
# COMPACT_ATOMS: atom_id res chain seq x y z
N MET A 1 -7.45 -22.01 -32.55
CA MET A 1 -7.32 -21.81 -31.09
C MET A 1 -5.99 -21.13 -30.83
N ARG A 2 -5.96 -19.80 -30.62
CA ARG A 2 -4.72 -19.07 -30.35
C ARG A 2 -4.41 -19.21 -28.87
N GLY A 3 -3.55 -20.17 -28.52
CA GLY A 3 -3.09 -20.39 -27.16
C GLY A 3 -2.33 -19.17 -26.67
N PHE A 4 -2.74 -18.63 -25.52
CA PHE A 4 -1.99 -17.60 -24.83
C PHE A 4 -0.63 -18.19 -24.44
N GLN A 5 0.44 -17.75 -25.11
CA GLN A 5 1.79 -18.09 -24.68
C GLN A 5 2.03 -17.43 -23.32
N HIS A 6 2.10 -18.25 -22.26
CA HIS A 6 2.61 -17.82 -20.98
C HIS A 6 4.11 -17.53 -21.13
N ILE A 7 4.44 -16.28 -21.44
CA ILE A 7 5.82 -15.80 -21.41
C ILE A 7 6.20 -15.68 -19.93
N ARG A 8 6.98 -16.64 -19.43
CA ARG A 8 7.59 -16.54 -18.09
C ARG A 8 8.68 -15.47 -18.13
N ILE A 9 8.35 -14.29 -17.63
CA ILE A 9 9.32 -13.21 -17.42
C ILE A 9 10.31 -13.66 -16.33
N ASN A 10 11.60 -13.62 -16.65
CA ASN A 10 12.67 -14.06 -15.75
C ASN A 10 13.02 -12.91 -14.77
N HIS A 11 12.45 -12.96 -13.56
CA HIS A 11 12.58 -11.94 -12.50
C HIS A 11 13.99 -11.83 -11.85
N LYS A 12 15.04 -12.45 -12.41
CA LYS A 12 16.41 -12.38 -11.87
C LYS A 12 17.21 -11.17 -12.35
N LYS A 13 16.75 -10.49 -13.40
CA LYS A 13 17.37 -9.28 -13.91
C LYS A 13 16.39 -8.14 -13.73
N ILE A 14 16.77 -7.17 -12.89
CA ILE A 14 16.26 -5.80 -12.83
C ILE A 14 15.13 -5.56 -11.79
N PHE A 15 15.40 -4.54 -10.95
CA PHE A 15 14.55 -3.76 -10.02
C PHE A 15 14.46 -4.10 -8.54
N ALA A 16 14.92 -5.27 -8.08
CA ALA A 16 15.23 -5.50 -6.67
C ALA A 16 15.84 -6.88 -6.49
N ASN A 17 16.42 -7.16 -5.32
CA ASN A 17 16.88 -8.50 -4.95
C ASN A 17 15.68 -9.49 -4.81
N GLY A 18 15.16 -9.92 -5.96
CA GLY A 18 14.47 -11.16 -6.32
C GLY A 18 13.13 -11.53 -5.70
N LYS A 19 12.93 -11.31 -4.40
CA LYS A 19 11.71 -11.78 -3.69
C LYS A 19 11.16 -10.78 -2.68
N VAL A 20 12.02 -9.97 -2.06
CA VAL A 20 11.61 -9.16 -0.91
C VAL A 20 10.82 -7.91 -1.33
N HIS A 21 11.19 -7.26 -2.42
CA HIS A 21 10.56 -6.00 -2.86
C HIS A 21 9.21 -6.17 -3.56
N ILE A 22 9.06 -7.20 -4.40
CA ILE A 22 7.77 -7.49 -5.05
C ILE A 22 6.76 -7.96 -4.02
N ASN A 23 7.16 -8.83 -3.09
CA ASN A 23 6.30 -9.25 -1.98
C ASN A 23 5.92 -8.04 -1.09
N GLY A 24 6.83 -7.08 -0.89
CA GLY A 24 6.54 -5.86 -0.13
C GLY A 24 5.44 -5.02 -0.77
N ILE A 25 5.51 -4.76 -2.10
CA ILE A 25 4.51 -3.96 -2.80
C ILE A 25 3.17 -4.69 -2.96
N GLU A 26 3.18 -6.01 -3.18
CA GLU A 26 1.97 -6.84 -3.22
C GLU A 26 1.25 -6.89 -1.87
N ASN A 27 2.02 -7.03 -0.78
CA ASN A 27 1.50 -6.97 0.58
C ASN A 27 0.92 -5.61 0.90
N PHE A 28 1.59 -4.52 0.48
CA PHE A 28 1.09 -3.17 0.61
C PHE A 28 -0.27 -3.01 -0.10
N TRP A 29 -0.38 -3.42 -1.36
CA TRP A 29 -1.64 -3.28 -2.10
C TRP A 29 -2.76 -4.15 -1.54
N SER A 30 -2.45 -5.36 -1.06
CA SER A 30 -3.43 -6.23 -0.40
C SER A 30 -3.96 -5.60 0.89
N PHE A 31 -3.08 -5.01 1.69
CA PHE A 31 -3.41 -4.26 2.90
C PHE A 31 -4.24 -3.02 2.62
N ALA A 32 -3.80 -2.18 1.67
CA ALA A 32 -4.46 -0.94 1.32
C ALA A 32 -5.86 -1.19 0.76
N LYS A 33 -6.03 -2.14 -0.17
CA LYS A 33 -7.34 -2.50 -0.75
C LYS A 33 -8.35 -2.91 0.32
N ARG A 34 -7.94 -3.73 1.29
CA ARG A 34 -8.83 -4.20 2.37
C ARG A 34 -9.39 -3.04 3.19
N ARG A 35 -8.54 -2.06 3.52
CA ARG A 35 -8.94 -0.88 4.32
C ARG A 35 -9.71 0.14 3.51
N LEU A 36 -9.28 0.41 2.27
CA LEU A 36 -9.99 1.32 1.37
C LEU A 36 -11.44 0.88 1.12
N LYS A 37 -11.70 -0.44 1.09
CA LYS A 37 -13.06 -1.00 0.98
C LYS A 37 -14.00 -0.56 2.10
N LEU A 38 -13.49 -0.31 3.32
CA LEU A 38 -14.28 0.13 4.47
C LEU A 38 -14.82 1.55 4.31
N TYR A 39 -14.22 2.37 3.45
CA TYR A 39 -14.70 3.73 3.20
C TYR A 39 -15.83 3.79 2.16
N HIS A 40 -16.38 2.63 1.73
CA HIS A 40 -17.51 2.53 0.79
C HIS A 40 -17.36 3.40 -0.48
N GLY A 41 -16.12 3.60 -0.94
CA GLY A 41 -15.81 4.43 -2.11
C GLY A 41 -15.64 5.93 -1.84
N GLY A 42 -15.88 6.42 -0.62
CA GLY A 42 -15.62 7.81 -0.21
C GLY A 42 -14.15 8.22 -0.35
N PHE A 43 -13.24 7.25 -0.37
CA PHE A 43 -11.82 7.48 -0.59
C PHE A 43 -11.48 8.01 -1.99
N LYS A 44 -12.38 7.86 -2.99
CA LYS A 44 -12.08 8.19 -4.39
C LYS A 44 -11.78 9.68 -4.61
N VAL A 45 -12.52 10.55 -3.93
CA VAL A 45 -12.36 12.02 -4.06
C VAL A 45 -10.98 12.46 -3.58
N ASN A 46 -10.49 11.86 -2.50
CA ASN A 46 -9.22 12.22 -1.85
C ASN A 46 -8.21 11.07 -1.90
N PHE A 47 -8.22 10.28 -2.99
CA PHE A 47 -7.51 9.00 -3.05
C PHE A 47 -6.03 9.12 -2.70
N TYR A 48 -5.39 10.22 -3.12
CA TYR A 48 -4.00 10.51 -2.79
C TYR A 48 -3.74 10.53 -1.27
N PHE A 49 -4.59 11.22 -0.50
CA PHE A 49 -4.45 11.29 0.96
C PHE A 49 -4.69 9.94 1.63
N PHE A 50 -5.71 9.20 1.17
CA PHE A 50 -5.96 7.85 1.68
C PHE A 50 -4.81 6.89 1.36
N LEU A 51 -4.19 7.01 0.19
CA LEU A 51 -3.03 6.20 -0.16
C LEU A 51 -1.82 6.53 0.72
N LYS A 52 -1.60 7.82 1.01
CA LYS A 52 -0.55 8.28 1.95
C LYS A 52 -0.80 7.80 3.38
N GLU A 53 -2.04 7.81 3.83
CA GLU A 53 -2.43 7.21 5.11
C GLU A 53 -2.14 5.70 5.13
N MET A 54 -2.49 4.98 4.06
CA MET A 54 -2.21 3.54 3.96
C MET A 54 -0.71 3.24 3.94
N GLU A 55 0.09 4.06 3.25
CA GLU A 55 1.57 3.98 3.26
C GLU A 55 2.10 4.09 4.69
N TYR A 56 1.71 5.14 5.41
CA TYR A 56 2.14 5.34 6.80
C TYR A 56 1.73 4.18 7.71
N ARG A 57 0.46 3.76 7.64
CA ARG A 57 -0.07 2.66 8.45
C ARG A 57 0.58 1.31 8.12
N PHE A 58 0.97 1.08 6.87
CA PHE A 58 1.62 -0.17 6.47
C PHE A 58 3.05 -0.23 7.00
N ASN A 59 3.80 0.87 6.89
CA ASN A 59 5.18 0.96 7.34
C ASN A 59 5.30 0.92 8.87
N ASN A 60 4.28 1.39 9.60
CA ASN A 60 4.24 1.41 11.06
C ASN A 60 3.27 0.36 11.65
N ARG A 61 2.96 -0.71 10.91
CA ARG A 61 1.91 -1.69 11.30
C ARG A 61 2.20 -2.47 12.58
N GLU A 62 3.45 -2.49 13.04
CA GLU A 62 3.90 -3.16 14.27
C GLU A 62 3.77 -2.25 15.50
N ASP A 63 3.46 -0.97 15.30
CA ASP A 63 3.23 0.00 16.36
C ASP A 63 1.72 0.17 16.59
N ASP A 64 1.24 -0.34 17.72
CA ASP A 64 -0.17 -0.25 18.11
C ASP A 64 -0.65 1.22 18.22
N LYS A 65 0.26 2.16 18.44
CA LYS A 65 -0.03 3.61 18.52
C LYS A 65 0.17 4.34 17.19
N ALA A 66 0.43 3.65 16.09
CA ALA A 66 0.72 4.28 14.80
C ALA A 66 -0.38 5.24 14.35
N VAL A 67 -1.64 4.85 14.51
CA VAL A 67 -2.80 5.68 14.12
C VAL A 67 -2.91 6.93 14.99
N GLU A 68 -2.72 6.78 16.30
CA GLU A 68 -2.73 7.90 17.24
C GLU A 68 -1.60 8.89 16.93
N LYS A 69 -0.40 8.39 16.64
CA LYS A 69 0.74 9.22 16.23
C LYS A 69 0.45 9.98 14.94
N LEU A 70 -0.14 9.30 13.95
CA LEU A 70 -0.53 9.95 12.70
C LEU A 70 -1.55 11.07 12.93
N TYR A 71 -2.55 10.82 13.78
CA TYR A 71 -3.54 11.83 14.14
C TYR A 71 -2.88 13.05 14.79
N ARG A 72 -2.01 12.84 15.79
CA ARG A 72 -1.26 13.92 16.45
C ARG A 72 -0.44 14.74 15.45
N LEU A 73 0.23 14.09 14.49
CA LEU A 73 1.04 14.76 13.46
C LEU A 73 0.20 15.63 12.50
N ILE A 74 -1.00 15.17 12.15
CA ILE A 74 -1.92 15.93 11.28
C ILE A 74 -2.52 17.11 12.07
N SER A 75 -2.92 16.87 13.31
CA SER A 75 -3.48 17.91 14.20
C SER A 75 -2.47 18.99 14.55
N SER A 76 -1.19 18.65 14.75
CA SER A 76 -0.15 19.62 15.10
C SER A 76 0.30 20.51 13.93
N ARG A 77 -0.07 20.17 12.69
CA ARG A 77 0.29 20.91 11.47
C ARG A 77 -0.85 21.77 10.93
N SER A 78 -2.01 21.72 11.57
CA SER A 78 -3.21 22.48 11.16
C SER A 78 -3.32 23.85 11.87
N THR A 79 -2.27 24.27 12.58
CA THR A 79 -2.04 25.63 13.10
C THR A 79 -0.99 26.33 12.26
#